data_AF-A0A1Y4MJD5-F1
#
_entry.id   AF-A0A1Y4MJD5-F1
#
_cell.length_a   1.000
_cell.length_b   1.000
_cell.length_c   1.000
_cell.angle_alpha   90.00
_cell.angle_beta   90.00
_cell.angle_gamma   90.00
#
_symmetry.space_group_name_H-M   'P 1'
#
loop_
_entity.id
_entity.type
_entity.pdbx_description
1 polymer ?
#
loop_
_entity_poly.entity_id
_entity_poly.type
_entity_poly.pdbx_seq_one_letter_code
_entity_poly.pdbx_strand_id
1 'polypeptide(L)'
;MSDNPRMDYRQYRTMRRLVRECCNYDGGNCLLLDDGEECVCVQSISYSLLCRWFRVAVLPLDGELSAALLRRGSRKRCAVCGAAFVPKSNRGKYCPDCAGRMKKIRAAERKRKQRQRCHALGAFKPL
;
A
#
# COMPACT_ATOMS: atom_id res chain seq x y z
N MET A 1 6.70 -12.32 -15.25
CA MET A 1 5.35 -11.72 -15.11
C MET A 1 5.46 -10.53 -14.18
N SER A 2 5.26 -9.32 -14.69
CA SER A 2 5.28 -8.10 -13.87
C SER A 2 4.08 -8.13 -12.92
N ASP A 3 4.33 -8.20 -11.62
CA ASP A 3 3.27 -8.24 -10.59
C ASP A 3 2.57 -6.87 -10.57
N ASN A 4 1.41 -6.80 -11.23
CA ASN A 4 0.70 -5.56 -11.43
C ASN A 4 -0.25 -5.32 -10.25
N PRO A 5 -0.22 -4.16 -9.56
CA PRO A 5 -1.06 -3.93 -8.40
C PRO A 5 -2.54 -4.15 -8.73
N ARG A 6 -3.22 -4.99 -7.94
CA ARG A 6 -4.69 -5.07 -7.96
C ARG A 6 -5.27 -4.00 -7.06
N MET A 7 -6.20 -3.23 -7.63
CA MET A 7 -6.94 -2.18 -6.94
C MET A 7 -8.11 -2.77 -6.16
N ASP A 8 -8.38 -2.22 -4.97
CA ASP A 8 -9.68 -2.40 -4.35
C ASP A 8 -10.76 -1.53 -5.06
N TYR A 9 -12.03 -1.70 -4.69
CA TYR A 9 -13.14 -0.99 -5.34
C TYR A 9 -13.05 0.54 -5.20
N ARG A 10 -12.51 1.05 -4.08
CA ARG A 10 -12.36 2.51 -3.88
C ARG A 10 -11.26 3.05 -4.79
N GLN A 11 -10.13 2.37 -4.83
CA GLN A 11 -9.02 2.70 -5.73
C GLN A 11 -9.46 2.64 -7.20
N TYR A 12 -10.23 1.62 -7.58
CA TYR A 12 -10.79 1.50 -8.93
C TYR A 12 -11.74 2.65 -9.29
N ARG A 13 -12.60 3.08 -8.35
CA ARG A 13 -13.49 4.23 -8.57
C ARG A 13 -12.72 5.53 -8.79
N THR A 14 -11.67 5.78 -8.00
CA THR A 14 -10.79 6.94 -8.18
C THR A 14 -10.04 6.86 -9.51
N MET A 15 -9.47 5.70 -9.82
CA MET A 15 -8.82 5.38 -11.08
C MET A 15 -9.70 5.70 -12.29
N ARG A 16 -10.95 5.20 -12.32
CA ARG A 16 -11.88 5.45 -13.44
C ARG A 16 -12.18 6.93 -13.66
N ARG A 17 -12.21 7.74 -12.60
CA ARG A 17 -12.36 9.19 -12.75
C ARG A 17 -11.10 9.77 -13.38
N LEU A 18 -9.94 9.37 -12.89
CA LEU A 18 -8.64 9.84 -13.36
C LEU A 18 -8.35 9.44 -14.81
N VAL A 19 -8.86 8.30 -15.30
CA VAL A 19 -8.75 7.89 -16.71
C VAL A 19 -9.31 8.94 -17.66
N ARG A 20 -10.29 9.75 -17.23
CA ARG A 20 -10.87 10.82 -18.06
C ARG A 20 -9.91 11.99 -18.30
N GLU A 21 -8.85 12.10 -17.50
CA GLU A 21 -7.77 13.08 -17.68
C GLU A 21 -6.72 12.59 -18.70
N CYS A 22 -6.85 11.37 -19.20
CA CYS A 22 -5.95 10.84 -20.22
C CYS A 22 -6.22 11.52 -21.56
N CYS A 23 -5.19 12.07 -22.21
CA CYS A 23 -5.30 12.69 -23.53
C CYS A 23 -5.83 11.76 -24.64
N ASN A 24 -5.72 10.44 -24.45
CA ASN A 24 -6.20 9.44 -25.40
C ASN A 24 -7.59 8.91 -25.06
N TYR A 25 -8.24 9.42 -24.00
CA TYR A 25 -9.56 8.98 -23.58
C TYR A 25 -10.63 9.81 -24.29
N ASP A 26 -11.52 9.13 -25.01
CA ASP A 26 -12.67 9.75 -25.66
C ASP A 26 -13.92 8.90 -25.44
N GLY A 27 -14.95 9.45 -24.79
CA GLY A 27 -16.25 8.79 -24.61
C GLY A 27 -16.29 7.45 -23.86
N GLY A 28 -15.16 6.89 -23.42
CA GLY A 28 -15.06 5.50 -22.96
C GLY A 28 -14.03 4.66 -23.72
N ASN A 29 -13.65 5.13 -24.89
CA ASN A 29 -12.71 4.54 -25.82
C ASN A 29 -11.31 5.15 -25.67
N CYS A 30 -10.33 4.48 -26.29
CA CYS A 30 -8.94 4.86 -26.30
C CYS A 30 -8.48 5.09 -27.73
N LEU A 31 -8.31 6.36 -28.11
CA LEU A 31 -7.92 6.77 -29.46
C LEU A 31 -6.59 6.15 -29.92
N LEU A 32 -5.68 5.86 -28.98
CA LEU A 32 -4.39 5.22 -29.29
C LEU A 32 -4.52 3.75 -29.68
N LEU A 33 -5.62 3.10 -29.28
CA LEU A 33 -5.88 1.68 -29.58
C LEU A 33 -6.92 1.51 -30.70
N ASP A 34 -7.50 2.61 -31.16
CA ASP A 34 -8.43 2.63 -32.27
C ASP A 34 -7.65 2.39 -33.58
N ASP A 35 -7.96 1.29 -34.27
CA ASP A 35 -7.37 0.92 -35.56
C ASP A 35 -8.37 1.04 -36.73
N GLY A 36 -9.38 1.89 -36.56
CA GLY A 36 -10.51 2.05 -37.48
C GLY A 36 -11.83 1.56 -36.89
N GLU A 37 -11.81 0.97 -35.69
CA GLU A 37 -12.94 0.56 -34.88
C GLU A 37 -12.73 1.03 -33.44
N GLU A 38 -13.80 1.53 -32.81
CA GLU A 38 -13.73 2.06 -31.46
C GLU A 38 -13.21 1.01 -30.46
N CYS A 39 -12.08 1.30 -29.82
CA CYS A 39 -11.50 0.42 -28.82
C CYS A 39 -11.74 0.93 -27.40
N VAL A 40 -12.43 0.15 -26.57
CA VAL A 40 -12.68 0.50 -25.16
C VAL A 40 -11.37 0.72 -24.41
N CYS A 41 -11.29 1.80 -23.63
CA CYS A 41 -10.11 2.08 -22.83
C CYS A 41 -9.85 0.96 -21.80
N VAL A 42 -8.79 0.18 -22.02
CA VAL A 42 -8.43 -0.98 -21.18
C VAL A 42 -8.25 -0.62 -19.70
N GLN A 43 -7.79 0.60 -19.40
CA GLN A 43 -7.61 1.05 -18.02
C GLN A 43 -8.94 1.43 -17.35
N SER A 44 -9.96 1.80 -18.13
CA SER A 44 -11.29 2.20 -17.63
C SER A 44 -12.15 1.02 -17.16
N ILE A 45 -11.81 -0.20 -17.61
CA ILE A 45 -12.53 -1.46 -17.31
C ILE A 45 -11.73 -2.43 -16.43
N SER A 46 -10.45 -2.13 -16.14
CA SER A 46 -9.56 -3.04 -15.42
C SER A 46 -9.36 -2.65 -13.95
N TYR A 47 -9.35 -3.65 -13.06
CA TYR A 47 -8.91 -3.51 -11.67
C TYR A 47 -7.38 -3.57 -11.50
N SER A 48 -6.63 -3.66 -12.60
CA SER A 48 -5.17 -3.70 -12.61
C SER A 48 -4.60 -2.50 -13.39
N LEU A 49 -3.37 -2.11 -13.09
CA LEU A 49 -2.65 -1.00 -13.74
C LEU A 49 -2.03 -1.41 -15.08
N LEU A 50 -2.85 -1.81 -16.05
CA LEU A 50 -2.39 -2.42 -17.31
C LEU A 50 -1.78 -1.40 -18.29
N CYS A 51 -2.30 -0.18 -18.31
CA CYS A 51 -1.87 0.81 -19.29
C CYS A 51 -0.57 1.51 -18.85
N ARG A 52 0.51 1.29 -19.61
CA ARG A 52 1.82 1.92 -19.33
C ARG A 52 1.75 3.44 -19.41
N TRP A 53 1.06 3.99 -20.41
CA TRP A 53 0.86 5.43 -20.55
C TRP A 53 0.15 6.01 -19.33
N PHE A 54 -0.96 5.39 -18.93
CA PHE A 54 -1.70 5.78 -17.74
C PHE A 54 -0.78 5.80 -16.52
N ARG A 55 0.02 4.75 -16.31
CA ARG A 55 0.90 4.64 -15.14
C ARG A 55 1.94 5.77 -15.04
N VAL A 56 2.45 6.27 -16.16
CA VAL A 56 3.54 7.27 -16.16
C VAL A 56 3.05 8.70 -16.34
N ALA A 57 1.98 8.93 -17.08
CA ALA A 57 1.52 10.27 -17.44
C ALA A 57 0.26 10.69 -16.65
N VAL A 58 -0.64 9.76 -16.38
CA VAL A 58 -1.99 10.08 -15.84
C VAL A 58 -2.10 9.77 -14.36
N LEU A 59 -1.61 8.61 -13.91
CA LEU A 59 -1.61 8.19 -12.50
C LEU A 59 -0.93 9.22 -11.58
N PRO A 60 0.20 9.86 -11.94
CA PRO A 60 0.84 10.85 -11.08
C PRO A 60 0.00 12.10 -10.80
N LEU A 61 -1.03 12.39 -11.62
CA LEU A 61 -1.98 13.49 -11.35
C LEU A 61 -2.75 13.27 -10.05
N ASP A 62 -2.93 12.02 -9.62
CA ASP A 62 -3.42 11.66 -8.29
C ASP A 62 -2.27 11.09 -7.45
N GLY A 63 -1.63 11.97 -6.68
CA GLY A 63 -0.50 11.61 -5.83
C GLY A 63 -0.83 10.56 -4.77
N GLU A 64 -2.07 10.52 -4.26
CA GLU A 64 -2.51 9.57 -3.22
C GLU A 64 -2.79 8.18 -3.81
N LEU A 65 -3.42 8.12 -4.98
CA LEU A 65 -3.65 6.86 -5.68
C LEU A 65 -2.33 6.28 -6.20
N SER A 66 -1.48 7.11 -6.82
CA SER A 66 -0.15 6.73 -7.28
C SER A 66 0.68 6.13 -6.15
N ALA A 67 0.67 6.81 -5.01
CA ALA A 67 1.27 6.33 -3.77
C ALA A 67 0.77 4.96 -3.32
N ALA A 68 -0.54 4.80 -3.26
CA ALA A 68 -1.16 3.60 -2.75
C ALA A 68 -0.89 2.38 -3.65
N LEU A 69 -0.78 2.59 -4.97
CA LEU A 69 -0.59 1.52 -5.95
C LEU A 69 0.89 1.21 -6.19
N LEU A 70 1.74 2.22 -6.37
CA LEU A 70 3.15 2.00 -6.72
C LEU A 70 4.03 1.72 -5.50
N ARG A 71 3.70 2.26 -4.30
CA ARG A 71 4.55 2.07 -3.11
C ARG A 71 4.35 0.73 -2.39
N ARG A 72 3.24 0.02 -2.68
CA ARG A 72 2.98 -1.34 -2.17
C ARG A 72 4.01 -2.39 -2.61
N GLY A 73 4.81 -2.10 -3.64
CA GLY A 73 5.85 -3.00 -4.16
C GLY A 73 7.28 -2.69 -3.71
N SER A 74 7.53 -1.64 -2.90
CA SER A 74 8.89 -1.34 -2.46
C SER A 74 9.37 -2.37 -1.43
N ARG A 75 10.29 -3.25 -1.84
CA ARG A 75 11.05 -4.09 -0.92
C ARG A 75 11.73 -3.17 0.10
N LYS A 76 11.41 -3.35 1.38
CA LYS A 76 12.06 -2.66 2.49
C LYS A 76 13.15 -3.55 3.07
N ARG A 77 14.12 -2.94 3.76
CA ARG A 77 15.10 -3.68 4.56
C ARG A 77 14.59 -3.80 6.00
N CYS A 78 14.69 -5.01 6.57
CA CYS A 78 14.33 -5.27 7.95
C CYS A 78 15.25 -4.46 8.88
N ALA A 79 14.67 -3.71 9.82
CA ALA A 79 15.45 -2.93 10.77
C ALA A 79 16.24 -3.75 11.81
N VAL A 80 16.05 -5.07 11.85
CA VAL A 80 16.76 -5.98 12.77
C VAL A 80 17.85 -6.75 12.03
N CYS A 81 17.52 -7.44 10.95
CA CYS A 81 18.44 -8.31 10.22
C CYS A 81 18.89 -7.78 8.86
N GLY A 82 18.41 -6.61 8.42
CA GLY A 82 18.74 -6.03 7.11
C GLY A 82 18.09 -6.71 5.90
N ALA A 83 17.53 -7.91 6.05
CA ALA A 83 16.95 -8.68 4.96
C ALA A 83 15.86 -7.90 4.20
N ALA A 84 15.86 -8.02 2.87
CA ALA A 84 14.82 -7.45 2.04
C ALA A 84 13.49 -8.18 2.25
N PHE A 85 12.40 -7.45 2.45
CA PHE A 85 11.07 -8.02 2.63
C PHE A 85 10.02 -7.12 1.99
N VAL A 86 8.87 -7.70 1.64
CA VAL A 86 7.70 -6.95 1.16
C VAL A 86 6.82 -6.62 2.37
N PRO A 87 6.67 -5.34 2.73
CA PRO A 87 5.86 -4.98 3.89
C PRO A 87 4.36 -5.11 3.58
N LYS A 88 3.58 -5.71 4.49
CA LYS A 88 2.11 -5.74 4.37
C LYS A 88 1.45 -4.35 4.44
N SER A 89 2.15 -3.35 4.99
CA SER A 89 1.69 -1.97 5.08
C SER A 89 2.87 -1.00 5.14
N ASN A 90 2.64 0.29 4.87
CA ASN A 90 3.69 1.31 4.97
C ASN A 90 4.34 1.40 6.37
N ARG A 91 3.67 0.92 7.43
CA ARG A 91 4.19 0.88 8.81
C ARG A 91 5.12 -0.32 9.09
N GLY A 92 5.24 -1.27 8.15
CA GLY A 92 6.10 -2.45 8.32
C GLY A 92 7.59 -2.08 8.44
N LYS A 93 8.20 -2.45 9.56
CA LYS A 93 9.64 -2.23 9.86
C LYS A 93 10.48 -3.51 9.87
N TYR A 94 9.84 -4.66 10.03
CA TYR A 94 10.51 -5.95 10.25
C TYR A 94 10.05 -6.98 9.22
N CYS A 95 10.97 -7.85 8.79
CA CYS A 95 10.61 -9.06 8.05
C CYS A 95 9.71 -9.97 8.92
N PRO A 96 9.00 -10.95 8.33
CA PRO A 96 8.08 -11.82 9.07
C PRO A 96 8.68 -12.47 10.32
N ASP A 97 9.91 -12.99 10.22
CA ASP A 97 10.59 -13.68 11.33
C ASP A 97 10.94 -12.71 12.47
N CYS A 98 11.54 -11.56 12.12
CA CYS A 98 11.90 -10.53 13.09
C CYS A 98 10.65 -9.88 13.71
N ALA A 99 9.56 -9.73 12.95
CA ALA A 99 8.31 -9.16 13.45
C ALA A 99 7.74 -9.99 14.61
N GLY A 100 7.75 -11.32 14.50
CA GLY A 100 7.31 -12.22 15.56
C GLY A 100 8.16 -12.08 16.82
N ARG A 101 9.50 -12.05 16.67
CA ARG A 101 10.43 -11.86 17.78
C ARG A 101 10.23 -10.52 18.49
N MET A 102 10.17 -9.43 17.72
CA MET A 102 9.98 -8.08 18.27
C MET A 102 8.63 -7.91 18.96
N LYS A 103 7.57 -8.61 18.50
CA LYS A 103 6.26 -8.62 19.17
C LYS A 103 6.37 -9.22 20.58
N LYS A 104 7.10 -10.33 20.73
CA LYS A 104 7.32 -10.99 22.04
C LYS A 104 8.14 -10.10 22.99
N ILE A 105 9.25 -9.52 22.52
CA ILE A 105 10.11 -8.62 23.31
C ILE A 105 9.30 -7.44 23.85
N ARG A 106 8.57 -6.73 22.97
CA ARG A 106 7.74 -5.58 23.36
C ARG A 106 6.62 -5.96 24.33
N ALA A 107 6.04 -7.16 24.19
CA ALA A 107 5.03 -7.64 25.13
C ALA A 107 5.62 -7.88 26.53
N ALA A 108 6.81 -8.48 26.61
CA ALA A 108 7.54 -8.69 27.86
C ALA A 108 7.92 -7.35 28.52
N GLU A 109 8.45 -6.40 27.74
CA GLU A 109 8.78 -5.05 28.22
C GLU A 109 7.55 -4.32 28.78
N ARG A 110 6.40 -4.39 28.09
CA ARG A 110 5.15 -3.82 28.60
C ARG A 110 4.75 -4.42 29.94
N LYS A 111 4.83 -5.75 30.10
CA LYS A 111 4.52 -6.41 31.37
C LYS A 111 5.52 -6.06 32.48
N ARG A 112 6.80 -5.90 32.15
CA ARG A 112 7.81 -5.42 33.10
C ARG A 112 7.50 -4.00 33.59
N LYS A 113 7.22 -3.07 32.67
CA LYS A 113 6.81 -1.70 33.00
C LYS A 113 5.50 -1.65 33.80
N GLN A 114 4.53 -2.51 33.47
CA GLN A 114 3.28 -2.63 34.23
C GLN A 114 3.57 -3.03 35.69
N ARG A 115 4.36 -4.08 35.90
CA ARG A 115 4.74 -4.50 37.27
C ARG A 115 5.48 -3.41 38.02
N GLN A 116 6.43 -2.72 37.38
CA GLN A 116 7.15 -1.59 38.00
C GLN A 116 6.19 -0.48 38.47
N ARG A 117 5.17 -0.14 37.67
CA ARG A 117 4.15 0.83 38.07
C ARG A 117 3.26 0.33 39.21
N CYS A 118 2.86 -0.94 39.21
CA CYS A 118 2.09 -1.53 40.30
C CYS A 118 2.90 -1.59 41.61
N HIS A 119 4.19 -1.92 41.55
CA HIS A 119 5.07 -1.90 42.72
C HIS A 119 5.41 -0.48 43.20
N ALA A 120 5.33 0.53 42.33
CA ALA A 120 5.52 1.94 42.71
C ALA A 120 4.32 2.54 43.47
N LEU A 121 3.11 1.99 43.30
CA LEU A 121 1.92 2.35 44.08
C LEU A 121 1.89 1.52 45.38
N GLY A 122 2.93 1.69 46.21
CA GLY A 122 3.21 0.89 47.41
C GLY A 122 1.95 0.43 48.16
N ALA A 123 1.96 -0.84 48.60
CA ALA A 123 0.84 -1.46 49.32
C ALA A 123 0.27 -0.48 50.35
N PHE A 124 -0.98 -0.06 50.14
CA PHE A 124 -1.72 0.74 51.10
C PHE A 124 -1.72 -0.03 52.42
N LYS A 125 -0.97 0.46 53.42
CA LYS A 125 -1.05 -0.03 54.79
C LYS A 125 -2.14 0.80 55.46
N PRO A 126 -3.32 0.25 55.75
CA PRO A 126 -4.25 0.90 56.65
C PRO A 126 -3.61 0.97 58.05
N LEU A 127 -3.81 2.09 58.73
CA LEU A 127 -3.49 2.30 60.14
C LEU A 127 -4.34 1.38 61.04
#